data_AF-A0A835FY28-F1
#
_entry.id   AF-A0A835FY28-F1
#
_cell.length_a   1.000
_cell.length_b   1.000
_cell.length_c   1.000
_cell.angle_alpha   90.00
_cell.angle_beta   90.00
_cell.angle_gamma   90.00
#
_symmetry.space_group_name_H-M   'P 1'
#
loop_
_entity.id
_entity.type
_entity.pdbx_description
1 polymer ?
#
loop_
_entity_poly.entity_id
_entity_poly.type
_entity_poly.pdbx_seq_one_letter_code
_entity_poly.pdbx_strand_id
1 'polypeptide(L)'
;MSRQWSFTCTWLVGRELQLSPKLQYDAALLILWHLWKARNARIFDNQHLNEWEILRHVVRDMDLWRRRFKHDQALWEAWRNHICSCL
;
A
#
# COMPACT_ATOMS: atom_id res chain seq x y z
N MET A 1 -23.33 22.51 20.97
CA MET A 1 -23.48 21.26 20.19
C MET A 1 -22.58 21.35 18.97
N SER A 2 -21.30 21.03 19.14
CA SER A 2 -20.29 21.07 18.07
C SER A 2 -20.38 19.79 17.25
N ARG A 3 -20.62 19.92 15.93
CA ARG A 3 -20.53 18.79 14.99
C ARG A 3 -19.10 18.29 14.97
N GLN A 4 -18.91 17.06 15.41
CA GLN A 4 -17.65 16.35 15.30
C GLN A 4 -17.51 15.91 13.85
N TRP A 5 -16.76 16.68 13.07
CA TRP A 5 -16.35 16.27 11.73
C TRP A 5 -15.36 15.12 11.90
N SER A 6 -15.84 13.89 11.76
CA SER A 6 -14.97 12.74 11.56
C SER A 6 -14.36 12.87 10.17
N PHE A 7 -13.27 13.64 10.05
CA PHE A 7 -12.39 13.54 8.91
C PHE A 7 -11.79 12.13 8.95
N THR A 8 -12.44 11.18 8.27
CA THR A 8 -11.81 9.92 7.91
C THR A 8 -10.67 10.26 6.96
N CYS A 9 -9.49 10.50 7.54
CA CYS A 9 -8.25 10.61 6.80
C CYS A 9 -8.04 9.29 6.05
N THR A 10 -8.45 9.25 4.78
CA THR A 10 -8.35 8.08 3.89
C THR A 10 -6.90 7.62 3.68
N TRP A 11 -5.93 8.47 4.04
CA TRP A 11 -4.49 8.14 4.03
C TRP A 11 -4.02 7.33 5.25
N LEU A 12 -4.91 7.02 6.21
CA LEU A 12 -4.62 6.10 7.31
C LEU A 12 -4.81 4.64 6.88
N VAL A 13 -4.15 4.24 5.80
CA VAL A 13 -4.12 2.83 5.41
C VAL A 13 -3.43 2.05 6.53
N GLY A 14 -4.07 0.99 7.04
CA GLY A 14 -3.50 0.13 8.07
C GLY A 14 -3.33 0.74 9.46
N ARG A 15 -4.03 1.85 9.79
CA ARG A 15 -4.04 2.40 11.16
C ARG A 15 -4.54 1.39 12.19
N GLU A 16 -5.51 0.58 11.81
CA GLU A 16 -6.08 -0.46 12.68
C GLU A 16 -5.08 -1.57 13.01
N LEU A 17 -4.00 -1.68 12.23
CA LEU A 17 -2.99 -2.72 12.36
C LEU A 17 -1.88 -2.35 13.38
N GLN A 18 -2.00 -1.20 14.08
CA GLN A 18 -1.07 -0.73 15.14
C GLN A 18 0.42 -0.88 14.79
N LEU A 19 0.75 -0.64 13.53
CA LEU A 19 2.09 -0.89 13.02
C LEU A 19 3.14 0.05 13.59
N SER A 20 4.38 -0.43 13.60
CA SER A 20 5.56 0.42 13.60
C SER A 20 5.46 1.46 12.48
N PRO A 21 5.72 2.76 12.74
CA PRO A 21 5.69 3.81 11.73
C PRO A 21 6.54 3.46 10.50
N LYS A 22 7.70 2.81 10.71
CA LYS A 22 8.60 2.39 9.64
C LYS A 22 7.91 1.48 8.62
N LEU A 23 7.13 0.52 9.10
CA LEU A 23 6.46 -0.47 8.26
C LEU A 23 5.30 0.15 7.47
N GLN A 24 4.60 1.12 8.07
CA GLN A 24 3.61 1.94 7.36
C GLN A 24 4.25 2.75 6.24
N TYR A 25 5.40 3.39 6.49
CA TYR A 25 6.13 4.14 5.48
C TYR A 25 6.61 3.24 4.34
N ASP A 26 7.15 2.05 4.64
CA ASP A 26 7.61 1.12 3.61
C ASP A 26 6.44 0.61 2.74
N ALA A 27 5.29 0.27 3.34
CA ALA A 27 4.10 -0.14 2.59
C ALA A 27 3.51 1.00 1.73
N ALA A 28 3.39 2.21 2.31
CA ALA A 28 2.95 3.39 1.58
C ALA A 28 3.89 3.76 0.43
N LEU A 29 5.20 3.62 0.64
CA LEU A 29 6.22 3.85 -0.38
C LEU A 29 6.05 2.89 -1.56
N LEU A 30 5.82 1.59 -1.31
CA LEU A 30 5.55 0.63 -2.38
C LEU A 30 4.29 0.99 -3.17
N ILE A 31 3.20 1.36 -2.51
CA ILE A 31 1.96 1.77 -3.19
C ILE A 31 2.19 3.00 -4.07
N LEU A 32 2.77 4.06 -3.47
CA LEU A 32 3.05 5.32 -4.18
C LEU A 32 4.03 5.11 -5.34
N TRP A 33 5.00 4.22 -5.19
CA TRP A 33 5.94 3.84 -6.24
C TRP A 33 5.24 3.22 -7.45
N HIS A 34 4.33 2.28 -7.25
CA HIS A 34 3.59 1.66 -8.35
C HIS A 34 2.58 2.61 -8.99
N LEU A 35 1.94 3.49 -8.21
CA LEU A 35 1.11 4.57 -8.75
C LEU A 35 1.91 5.55 -9.62
N TRP A 36 3.10 5.94 -9.16
CA TRP A 36 4.00 6.80 -9.91
C TRP A 36 4.43 6.14 -11.23
N LYS A 37 4.81 4.86 -11.21
CA LYS A 37 5.14 4.10 -12.43
C LYS A 37 3.95 4.00 -13.38
N ALA A 38 2.76 3.69 -12.89
CA ALA A 38 1.57 3.59 -13.73
C ALA A 38 1.21 4.93 -14.40
N ARG A 39 1.33 6.04 -13.66
CA ARG A 39 1.17 7.37 -14.23
C ARG A 39 2.20 7.65 -15.32
N ASN A 40 3.46 7.30 -15.09
CA ASN A 40 4.53 7.52 -16.07
C ASN A 40 4.36 6.65 -17.31
N ALA A 41 4.04 5.37 -17.16
CA ALA A 41 3.75 4.47 -18.28
C ALA A 41 2.61 5.01 -19.15
N ARG A 42 1.59 5.62 -18.54
CA ARG A 42 0.51 6.29 -19.26
C ARG A 42 0.99 7.51 -20.04
N ILE A 43 1.85 8.35 -19.46
CA ILE A 43 2.31 9.60 -20.06
C ILE A 43 3.33 9.34 -21.18
N PHE A 44 4.29 8.46 -20.93
CA PHE A 44 5.45 8.25 -21.80
C PHE A 44 5.26 7.10 -22.79
N ASP A 45 4.55 6.04 -22.39
CA ASP A 45 4.43 4.81 -23.17
C ASP A 45 3.01 4.57 -23.72
N ASN A 46 2.06 5.46 -23.40
CA ASN A 46 0.62 5.30 -23.68
C ASN A 46 0.05 3.96 -23.16
N GLN A 47 0.67 3.40 -22.12
CA GLN A 47 0.26 2.14 -21.50
C GLN A 47 -0.68 2.40 -20.34
N HIS A 48 -1.85 1.77 -20.39
CA HIS A 48 -2.86 1.86 -19.34
C HIS A 48 -2.80 0.63 -18.44
N LEU A 49 -2.18 0.79 -17.27
CA LEU A 49 -2.30 -0.19 -16.19
C LEU A 49 -3.60 0.07 -15.43
N ASN A 50 -4.41 -0.97 -15.28
CA ASN A 50 -5.58 -0.91 -14.43
C ASN A 50 -5.22 -0.99 -12.94
N GLU A 51 -6.16 -0.61 -12.07
CA GLU A 51 -5.96 -0.56 -10.62
C GLU A 51 -5.55 -1.94 -10.05
N TRP A 52 -6.13 -3.02 -10.56
CA TRP A 52 -5.82 -4.39 -10.16
C TRP A 52 -4.40 -4.83 -10.53
N GLU A 53 -3.86 -4.39 -11.66
CA GLU A 53 -2.46 -4.64 -12.06
C GLU A 53 -1.49 -3.90 -11.15
N ILE A 54 -1.80 -2.65 -10.79
CA ILE A 54 -1.01 -1.85 -9.85
C ILE A 54 -0.96 -2.56 -8.49
N LEU A 55 -2.12 -2.96 -7.95
CA LEU A 55 -2.20 -3.65 -6.66
C LEU A 55 -1.49 -5.02 -6.69
N ARG A 56 -1.59 -5.78 -7.79
CA ARG A 56 -0.84 -7.04 -7.96
C ARG A 56 0.67 -6.81 -7.94
N HIS A 57 1.15 -5.73 -8.56
CA HIS A 57 2.56 -5.37 -8.51
C HIS A 57 3.02 -4.96 -7.10
N VAL A 58 2.18 -4.24 -6.35
CA VAL A 58 2.44 -3.92 -4.93
C VAL A 58 2.59 -5.21 -4.13
N VAL A 59 1.62 -6.13 -4.20
CA VAL A 59 1.66 -7.42 -3.47
C VAL A 59 2.92 -8.21 -3.81
N ARG A 60 3.28 -8.30 -5.09
CA ARG A 60 4.51 -9.00 -5.52
C ARG A 60 5.75 -8.39 -4.88
N ASP A 61 5.86 -7.07 -4.86
CA ASP A 61 7.01 -6.41 -4.24
C ASP A 61 6.99 -6.58 -2.71
N MET A 62 5.82 -6.66 -2.09
CA MET A 62 5.71 -7.00 -0.67
C MET A 62 6.24 -8.40 -0.38
N ASP A 63 5.94 -9.39 -1.23
CA ASP A 63 6.46 -10.75 -1.11
C ASP A 63 8.00 -10.78 -1.21
N LEU A 64 8.58 -9.98 -2.11
CA LEU A 64 10.03 -9.81 -2.24
C LEU A 64 10.66 -9.16 -1.01
N TRP A 65 9.97 -8.18 -0.41
CA TRP A 65 10.47 -7.41 0.74
C TRP A 65 10.24 -8.11 2.08
N ARG A 66 9.50 -9.22 2.12
CA ARG A 66 9.20 -9.98 3.35
C ARG A 66 10.43 -10.25 4.21
N ARG A 67 11.58 -10.56 3.60
CA ARG A 67 12.84 -10.86 4.32
C ARG A 67 13.44 -9.66 5.07
N ARG A 68 13.05 -8.42 4.74
CA ARG A 68 13.51 -7.19 5.40
C ARG A 68 12.83 -6.98 6.76
N PHE A 69 11.66 -7.58 6.97
CA PHE A 69 10.80 -7.38 8.13
C PHE A 69 10.76 -8.60 9.06
N LYS A 70 11.91 -9.26 9.30
CA LYS A 70 11.95 -10.51 10.08
C LYS A 70 11.27 -10.43 11.45
N HIS A 71 11.38 -9.29 12.14
CA HIS A 71 10.76 -9.09 13.45
C HIS A 71 9.27 -8.72 13.37
N ASP A 72 8.85 -8.09 12.27
CA ASP A 72 7.49 -7.60 12.06
C ASP A 72 6.76 -8.40 10.96
N GLN A 73 7.19 -9.65 10.73
CA GLN A 73 6.78 -10.41 9.55
C GLN A 73 5.26 -10.66 9.54
N ALA A 74 4.68 -11.02 10.69
CA ALA A 74 3.24 -11.22 10.82
C ALA A 74 2.42 -9.97 10.44
N LEU A 75 2.92 -8.80 10.82
CA LEU A 75 2.29 -7.52 10.51
C LEU A 75 2.43 -7.15 9.02
N TRP A 76 3.59 -7.42 8.43
CA TRP A 76 3.80 -7.28 6.98
C TRP A 76 2.87 -8.21 6.18
N GLU A 77 2.73 -9.45 6.63
CA GLU A 77 1.82 -10.44 6.04
C GLU A 77 0.35 -9.98 6.15
N ALA A 78 -0.06 -9.42 7.29
CA ALA A 78 -1.40 -8.87 7.48
C ALA A 78 -1.71 -7.74 6.49
N TRP A 79 -0.74 -6.86 6.25
CA TRP A 79 -0.88 -5.79 5.26
C TRP A 79 -0.95 -6.31 3.83
N ARG A 80 -0.06 -7.24 3.49
CA ARG A 80 -0.08 -7.92 2.19
C ARG A 80 -1.45 -8.56 1.95
N ASN A 81 -2.01 -9.21 2.96
CA ASN A 81 -3.35 -9.81 2.90
C ASN A 81 -4.45 -8.77 2.79
N HIS A 82 -4.35 -7.64 3.49
CA HIS A 82 -5.29 -6.53 3.35
C HIS A 82 -5.30 -5.99 1.91
N ILE A 83 -4.13 -5.70 1.33
CA ILE A 83 -4.04 -5.27 -0.07
C ILE A 83 -4.59 -6.34 -1.02
N CYS A 84 -4.30 -7.63 -0.77
CA CYS A 84 -4.87 -8.72 -1.56
C CYS A 84 -6.39 -8.82 -1.45
N SER A 85 -6.99 -8.47 -0.31
CA SER A 85 -8.45 -8.47 -0.16
C SER A 85 -9.13 -7.32 -0.91
N CYS A 86 -8.36 -6.34 -1.35
CA CYS A 86 -8.81 -5.26 -2.23
C CYS A 86 -8.61 -5.59 -3.72
N LEU A 87 -8.11 -6.79 -4.06
CA LEU A 87 -8.07 -7.33 -5.43
C LEU A 87 -9.35 -8.09 -5.78
#